data_AF-A0A2A2Q5M6-F1
#
_entry.id   AF-A0A2A2Q5M6-F1
#
_cell.length_a   1.000
_cell.length_b   1.000
_cell.length_c   1.000
_cell.angle_alpha   90.00
_cell.angle_beta   90.00
_cell.angle_gamma   90.00
#
_symmetry.space_group_name_H-M   'P 1'
#
loop_
_entity.id
_entity.type
_entity.pdbx_description
1 polymer ?
#
loop_
_entity_poly.entity_id
_entity_poly.type
_entity_poly.pdbx_seq_one_letter_code
_entity_poly.pdbx_strand_id
1 'polypeptide(L)' 'MGIQEIKAEIETLPVAERKRLAAFLVSSRHQEFADYQARTASKIDDKNPAIWATLEELDQRLES' A
#
# COMPACT_ATOMS: atom_id res chain seq x y z
N MET A 1 5.51 20.97 -2.22
CA MET A 1 4.04 20.80 -2.25
C MET A 1 3.63 19.90 -1.11
N GLY A 2 2.95 20.48 -0.11
CA GLY A 2 2.30 19.76 0.97
C GLY A 2 0.88 19.33 0.61
N ILE A 3 0.30 18.47 1.43
CA ILE A 3 -1.05 17.92 1.20
C ILE A 3 -2.14 19.00 1.13
N GLN A 4 -1.95 20.13 1.82
CA GLN A 4 -2.92 21.23 1.82
C GLN A 4 -2.91 21.98 0.48
N GLU A 5 -1.74 22.17 -0.12
CA GLU A 5 -1.59 22.83 -1.42
C GLU A 5 -2.23 21.96 -2.52
N ILE A 6 -2.00 20.64 -2.47
CA ILE A 6 -2.62 19.67 -3.39
C ILE A 6 -4.14 19.68 -3.28
N LYS A 7 -4.69 19.75 -2.06
CA LYS A 7 -6.15 19.84 -1.85
C LYS A 7 -6.75 21.09 -2.48
N ALA A 8 -6.12 22.24 -2.23
CA ALA A 8 -6.56 23.50 -2.80
C ALA A 8 -6.56 23.45 -4.35
N GLU A 9 -5.53 22.89 -4.96
CA GLU A 9 -5.47 22.71 -6.42
C GLU A 9 -6.58 21.79 -6.93
N ILE A 10 -6.82 20.65 -6.27
CA ILE A 10 -7.88 19.70 -6.66
C ILE A 10 -9.26 20.36 -6.59
N GLU A 11 -9.51 21.21 -5.59
CA GLU A 11 -10.79 21.92 -5.46
C GLU A 11 -11.07 22.85 -6.65
N THR A 12 -10.03 23.42 -7.27
CA THR A 12 -10.16 24.26 -8.47
C THR A 12 -10.41 23.48 -9.75
N LEU A 13 -10.24 22.16 -9.75
CA LEU A 13 -10.41 21.35 -10.95
C LEU A 13 -11.89 21.19 -11.34
N PRO A 14 -12.18 21.08 -12.66
CA PRO A 14 -13.50 20.67 -13.13
C PRO A 14 -13.92 19.31 -12.56
N VAL A 15 -15.23 19.12 -12.36
CA VAL A 15 -15.81 17.89 -11.79
C VAL A 15 -15.34 16.62 -12.53
N ALA A 16 -15.20 16.69 -13.85
CA ALA A 16 -14.74 15.56 -14.65
C ALA A 16 -13.31 15.13 -14.29
N GLU A 17 -12.39 16.09 -14.11
CA GLU A 17 -11.01 15.82 -13.73
C GLU A 17 -10.91 15.31 -12.30
N ARG A 18 -11.69 15.86 -11.36
CA ARG A 18 -11.78 15.34 -9.98
C ARG A 18 -12.23 13.88 -9.95
N LYS A 19 -13.18 13.48 -10.79
CA LYS A 19 -13.62 12.08 -10.91
C LYS A 19 -12.54 11.17 -11.47
N ARG A 20 -11.78 11.62 -12.48
CA ARG A 20 -10.66 10.85 -13.03
C ARG A 20 -9.55 10.65 -12.00
N LEU A 21 -9.20 11.70 -11.25
CA LEU A 21 -8.22 11.61 -10.17
C LEU A 21 -8.68 10.63 -9.09
N ALA A 22 -9.94 10.68 -8.67
CA ALA A 22 -10.49 9.73 -7.70
C ALA A 22 -10.39 8.28 -8.21
N ALA A 23 -10.75 8.02 -9.47
CA ALA A 23 -10.63 6.70 -10.09
C ALA A 23 -9.18 6.20 -10.10
N PHE A 24 -8.22 7.07 -10.46
CA PHE A 24 -6.80 6.76 -10.44
C PHE A 24 -6.29 6.40 -9.03
N LEU A 25 -6.66 7.19 -8.01
CA LEU A 25 -6.25 6.91 -6.63
C LEU A 25 -6.83 5.58 -6.12
N VAL A 26 -8.07 5.26 -6.48
CA VAL A 26 -8.70 3.98 -6.14
C VAL A 26 -7.99 2.81 -6.84
N SER A 27 -7.67 2.94 -8.13
CA SER A 27 -6.94 1.88 -8.84
C SER A 27 -5.53 1.70 -8.31
N SER A 28 -4.83 2.79 -7.98
CA SER A 28 -3.48 2.73 -7.39
C SER A 28 -3.50 2.01 -6.05
N ARG A 29 -4.47 2.34 -5.19
CA ARG A 29 -4.68 1.62 -3.93
C ARG A 29 -4.96 0.15 -4.18
N HIS A 30 -5.85 -0.18 -5.12
CA HIS A 30 -6.17 -1.58 -5.39
C HIS A 30 -4.97 -2.39 -5.86
N GLN A 31 -4.10 -1.79 -6.68
CA GLN A 31 -2.85 -2.41 -7.13
C GLN A 31 -1.91 -2.69 -5.96
N GLU A 32 -1.67 -1.70 -5.08
CA GLU A 32 -0.85 -1.89 -3.88
C GLU A 32 -1.42 -2.99 -2.96
N PHE A 33 -2.75 -3.07 -2.83
CA PHE A 33 -3.41 -4.12 -2.07
C PHE A 33 -3.27 -5.50 -2.71
N ALA A 34 -3.34 -5.60 -4.04
CA ALA A 34 -3.15 -6.86 -4.77
C ALA A 34 -1.71 -7.37 -4.63
N ASP A 35 -0.72 -6.48 -4.78
CA ASP A 35 0.70 -6.80 -4.63
C ASP A 35 1.01 -7.20 -3.18
N TYR A 36 0.44 -6.50 -2.21
CA TYR A 36 0.55 -6.85 -0.79
C TYR A 36 -0.07 -8.21 -0.47
N GLN A 37 -1.26 -8.51 -1.02
CA GLN A 37 -1.90 -9.81 -0.86
C GLN A 37 -1.08 -10.94 -1.49
N ALA A 38 -0.57 -10.74 -2.70
CA ALA A 38 0.28 -11.72 -3.38
C ALA A 38 1.55 -12.02 -2.59
N ARG A 39 2.21 -10.99 -2.06
CA ARG A 39 3.41 -11.13 -1.20
C ARG A 39 3.09 -11.81 0.13
N THR A 40 1.90 -11.59 0.67
CA THR A 40 1.47 -12.24 1.92
C THR A 40 1.18 -13.71 1.68
N ALA A 41 0.43 -14.03 0.62
CA ALA A 41 0.16 -15.41 0.21
C ALA A 41 1.47 -16.18 -0.05
N SER A 42 2.43 -15.57 -0.76
CA SER A 42 3.72 -16.22 -1.03
C SER A 42 4.52 -16.56 0.23
N LYS A 43 4.37 -15.77 1.32
CA LYS A 43 5.00 -16.07 2.62
C LYS A 43 4.26 -17.15 3.39
N ILE A 44 2.92 -17.20 3.30
CA ILE A 44 2.09 -18.21 3.98
C ILE A 44 2.29 -19.59 3.33
N ASP A 45 2.36 -19.63 2.01
CA ASP A 45 2.54 -20.87 1.23
C ASP A 45 4.01 -21.32 1.17
N ASP A 46 4.94 -20.58 1.78
CA ASP A 46 6.37 -20.91 1.81
C ASP A 46 6.62 -22.14 2.69
N LYS A 47 7.05 -23.24 2.07
CA LYS A 47 7.33 -24.52 2.75
C LYS A 47 8.78 -24.71 3.14
N ASN A 48 9.64 -23.70 2.96
CA ASN A 48 11.05 -23.80 3.30
C ASN A 48 11.31 -23.26 4.72
N PRO A 49 11.45 -24.12 5.74
CA PRO A 49 11.65 -23.67 7.12
C PRO A 49 13.01 -22.96 7.32
N ALA A 50 13.97 -23.08 6.40
CA ALA A 50 15.28 -22.45 6.53
C ALA A 50 15.27 -20.91 6.36
N ILE A 51 14.17 -20.35 5.84
CA ILE A 51 13.99 -18.90 5.61
C ILE A 51 12.91 -18.29 6.50
N TRP A 52 12.33 -19.07 7.41
CA TRP A 52 11.37 -18.58 8.39
C TRP A 52 12.10 -17.85 9.50
N ALA A 53 11.50 -16.76 9.98
CA ALA A 53 12.03 -16.05 11.12
C ALA A 53 11.83 -16.87 12.40
N THR A 54 12.80 -16.80 13.32
CA THR A 54 12.59 -17.29 14.68
C THR A 54 11.69 -16.34 15.47
N LEU A 55 11.20 -16.78 16.63
CA LEU A 55 10.39 -15.93 17.52
C LEU A 55 11.21 -14.74 18.02
N GLU A 56 12.49 -14.94 18.36
CA GLU A 56 13.37 -13.85 18.80
C GLU A 56 13.63 -12.82 17.68
N GLU A 57 13.78 -13.26 16.43
CA GLU A 57 13.91 -12.37 15.27
C GLU A 57 12.62 -11.60 14.97
N LEU A 58 11.45 -12.18 15.27
CA LEU A 58 10.17 -11.50 15.15
C LEU A 58 10.05 -10.39 16.20
N ASP A 59 10.37 -10.69 17.46
CA ASP A 59 10.29 -9.72 18.56
C ASP A 59 11.18 -8.50 18.30
N GLN A 60 12.42 -8.71 17.83
CA GLN A 60 13.32 -7.60 17.46
C GLN A 60 12.78 -6.70 16.34
N ARG A 61 11.98 -7.23 15.41
CA ARG A 61 11.38 -6.46 14.31
C ARG A 61 10.15 -5.66 14.74
N LEU A 62 9.47 -6.07 15.81
CA LEU A 62 8.27 -5.41 16.31
C LEU A 62 8.61 -4.26 17.27
N GLU A 63 9.79 -4.29 17.89
CA GLU A 63 10.28 -3.25 18.79
C GLU A 63 11.02 -2.09 18.07
N SER A 64 11.24 -2.19 16.76
CA SER A 64 11.89 -1.18 15.90
C SER A 64 10.90 -0.32 15.12
#